data_AF-A0A397MIX3-F1
#
_entry.id   AF-A0A397MIX3-F1
#
_cell.length_a   1.000
_cell.length_b   1.000
_cell.length_c   1.000
_cell.angle_alpha   90.00
_cell.angle_beta   90.00
_cell.angle_gamma   90.00
#
_symmetry.space_group_name_H-M   'P 1'
#
loop_
_entity.id
_entity.type
_entity.pdbx_description
1 polymer ?
#
loop_
_entity_poly.entity_id
_entity_poly.type
_entity_poly.pdbx_seq_one_letter_code
_entity_poly.pdbx_strand_id
1 'polypeptide(L)'
;MNHHRIESLKRLRTLIAAPPPMMSKRLQPTIDEYCLTIIEHSTACALGYLDPALDIQYFNLSDGGVMRAEGRDIHLAWPADRRVPARLEHAAVHACSLLFIMPGIGFALRANGHCSLRQDAAGSRLEFRADALFLHCSRAKVRAGFWEPRPPLAAPSVGAEGTGPLSDAAQVFIAASPYLLMLTHNGTGATEISPRGDPDGFVCIWDRRTLLIPERPGNKVACSLSNILSAEAVTLSFLIPGSSIALSVVGRAQLTADPALLQPLAIKGKLPVVATVLQVERYRFVSCSELVEAGLWRKETHINERDMPSFAKMLSEHMNGKGMLGKATTLVVGAVVRHDLNNLY
;
A
#
# COMPACT_ATOMS: atom_id res chain seq x y z
N MET A 1 8.27 -28.99 8.77
CA MET A 1 7.62 -27.75 8.27
C MET A 1 7.31 -26.72 9.37
N ASN A 2 7.09 -27.10 10.64
CA ASN A 2 6.75 -26.11 11.71
C ASN A 2 7.91 -25.30 12.32
N HIS A 3 9.18 -25.73 12.24
CA HIS A 3 10.27 -25.03 12.96
C HIS A 3 10.65 -23.64 12.41
N HIS A 4 10.27 -23.34 11.17
CA HIS A 4 10.58 -22.06 10.52
C HIS A 4 9.39 -21.10 10.45
N ARG A 5 8.21 -21.52 10.93
CA ARG A 5 7.05 -20.64 11.09
C ARG A 5 7.36 -19.62 12.18
N ILE A 6 7.03 -18.35 11.91
CA ILE A 6 7.13 -17.27 12.89
C ILE A 6 5.74 -17.12 13.51
N GLU A 7 5.61 -17.46 14.79
CA GLU A 7 4.32 -17.50 15.49
C GLU A 7 4.16 -16.40 16.54
N SER A 8 5.18 -15.57 16.76
CA SER A 8 5.14 -14.49 17.74
C SER A 8 5.92 -13.27 17.31
N LEU A 9 5.50 -12.11 17.83
CA LEU A 9 6.22 -10.86 17.64
C LEU A 9 7.64 -10.95 18.20
N LYS A 10 7.84 -11.65 19.33
CA LYS A 10 9.17 -11.89 19.91
C LYS A 10 10.09 -12.59 18.90
N ARG A 11 9.62 -13.66 18.25
CA ARG A 11 10.39 -14.36 17.22
C ARG A 11 10.65 -13.47 16.01
N LEU A 12 9.65 -12.75 15.52
CA LEU A 12 9.80 -11.80 14.42
C LEU A 12 10.89 -10.75 14.73
N ARG A 13 10.95 -10.25 15.97
CA ARG A 13 11.96 -9.24 16.36
C ARG A 13 13.39 -9.76 16.47
N THR A 14 13.60 -11.07 16.55
CA THR A 14 14.93 -11.67 16.40
C THR A 14 15.45 -11.63 14.96
N LEU A 15 14.54 -11.49 13.99
CA LEU A 15 14.85 -11.47 12.56
C LEU A 15 14.83 -10.04 12.00
N ILE A 16 13.86 -9.23 12.43
CA ILE A 16 13.72 -7.82 12.06
C ILE A 16 13.74 -6.99 13.33
N ALA A 17 14.91 -6.44 13.65
CA ALA A 17 15.10 -5.57 14.81
C ALA A 17 14.07 -4.43 14.83
N ALA A 18 13.59 -4.07 16.02
CA ALA A 18 12.68 -2.94 16.18
C ALA A 18 13.30 -1.64 15.66
N PRO A 19 12.50 -0.73 15.08
CA PRO A 19 13.00 0.59 14.73
C PRO A 19 13.34 1.38 16.00
N PRO A 20 14.23 2.38 15.91
CA PRO A 20 14.48 3.30 17.02
C PRO A 20 13.18 3.95 17.50
N PRO A 21 13.01 4.22 18.82
CA PRO A 21 11.77 4.78 19.37
C PRO A 21 11.31 6.07 18.68
N MET A 22 12.25 6.90 18.21
CA MET A 22 11.96 8.13 17.48
C MET A 22 11.13 7.91 16.20
N MET A 23 11.17 6.72 15.59
CA MET A 23 10.35 6.41 14.41
C MET A 23 8.84 6.46 14.68
N SER A 24 8.41 6.37 15.94
CA SER A 24 7.01 6.61 16.33
C SER A 24 6.53 8.02 15.97
N LYS A 25 7.42 9.02 15.96
CA LYS A 25 7.11 10.40 15.56
C LYS A 25 6.75 10.55 14.08
N ARG A 26 6.90 9.50 13.27
CA ARG A 26 6.42 9.51 11.88
C ARG A 26 4.91 9.43 11.78
N LEU A 27 4.24 8.97 12.83
CA LEU A 27 2.79 8.85 12.88
C LEU A 27 2.23 10.15 13.46
N GLN A 28 1.66 10.99 12.62
CA GLN A 28 1.04 12.25 13.04
C GLN A 28 -0.48 12.07 13.13
N PRO A 29 -1.15 12.55 14.18
CA PRO A 29 -2.59 12.42 14.32
C PRO A 29 -3.37 13.44 13.47
N THR A 30 -2.69 14.50 13.00
CA THR A 30 -3.28 15.63 12.28
C THR A 30 -2.53 15.90 10.98
N ILE A 31 -3.25 16.37 9.97
CA ILE A 31 -2.76 16.84 8.68
C ILE A 31 -1.87 18.05 8.93
N ASP A 32 -0.58 17.89 8.68
CA ASP A 32 0.36 19.00 8.59
C ASP A 32 0.47 19.50 7.14
N GLU A 33 1.32 20.51 6.91
CA GLU A 33 1.50 21.08 5.56
C GLU A 33 1.92 20.03 4.53
N TYR A 34 2.74 19.04 4.94
CA TYR A 34 3.32 18.07 4.01
C TYR A 34 2.32 16.97 3.68
N CYS A 35 1.45 16.61 4.63
CA CYS A 35 0.28 15.82 4.34
C CYS A 35 -0.61 16.54 3.33
N LEU A 36 -0.91 17.82 3.56
CA LEU A 36 -1.74 18.63 2.67
C LEU A 36 -1.14 18.75 1.26
N THR A 37 0.15 19.08 1.15
CA THR A 37 0.86 19.12 -0.14
C THR A 37 0.75 17.79 -0.89
N ILE A 38 0.90 16.64 -0.21
CA ILE A 38 0.76 15.35 -0.89
C ILE A 38 -0.69 15.11 -1.32
N ILE A 39 -1.67 15.44 -0.48
CA ILE A 39 -3.09 15.26 -0.80
C ILE A 39 -3.47 16.10 -2.02
N GLU A 40 -3.09 17.39 -2.05
CA GLU A 40 -3.41 18.34 -3.12
C GLU A 40 -2.77 17.95 -4.46
N HIS A 41 -1.59 17.34 -4.44
CA HIS A 41 -0.89 16.92 -5.65
C HIS A 41 -1.16 15.45 -6.03
N SER A 42 -1.95 14.71 -5.25
CA SER A 42 -2.29 13.32 -5.56
C SER A 42 -3.45 13.25 -6.53
N THR A 43 -3.27 12.52 -7.63
CA THR A 43 -4.34 12.25 -8.60
C THR A 43 -5.01 10.91 -8.38
N ALA A 44 -4.46 10.05 -7.52
CA ALA A 44 -5.04 8.77 -7.18
C ALA A 44 -5.00 8.50 -5.67
N CYS A 45 -6.01 7.79 -5.17
CA CYS A 45 -6.02 7.27 -3.82
C CYS A 45 -6.50 5.81 -3.80
N ALA A 46 -5.79 4.95 -3.07
CA ALA A 46 -6.27 3.60 -2.77
C ALA A 46 -6.94 3.58 -1.39
N LEU A 47 -8.04 2.85 -1.27
CA LEU A 47 -8.85 2.74 -0.07
C LEU A 47 -9.09 1.26 0.28
N GLY A 48 -8.86 0.91 1.53
CA GLY A 48 -8.99 -0.45 2.03
C GLY A 48 -9.80 -0.47 3.32
N TYR A 49 -10.69 -1.46 3.43
CA TYR A 49 -11.63 -1.63 4.53
C TYR A 49 -11.42 -2.96 5.25
N LEU A 50 -11.97 -3.08 6.45
CA LEU A 50 -12.19 -4.37 7.10
C LEU A 50 -13.47 -5.04 6.58
N ASP A 51 -13.52 -5.36 5.28
CA ASP A 51 -14.62 -6.11 4.68
C ASP A 51 -14.09 -7.16 3.70
N PRO A 52 -14.24 -8.47 3.98
CA PRO A 52 -13.84 -9.54 3.07
C PRO A 52 -14.54 -9.51 1.71
N ALA A 53 -15.67 -8.80 1.58
CA ALA A 53 -16.39 -8.62 0.32
C ALA A 53 -15.88 -7.42 -0.50
N LEU A 54 -15.09 -6.53 0.10
CA LEU A 54 -14.54 -5.35 -0.57
C LEU A 54 -13.05 -5.53 -0.83
N ASP A 55 -12.72 -5.57 -2.11
CA ASP A 55 -11.34 -5.46 -2.57
C ASP A 55 -10.81 -4.04 -2.32
N ILE A 56 -9.49 -3.84 -2.42
CA ILE A 56 -8.91 -2.49 -2.36
C ILE A 56 -9.50 -1.65 -3.50
N GLN A 57 -10.10 -0.51 -3.16
CA GLN A 57 -10.76 0.39 -4.08
C GLN A 57 -9.80 1.49 -4.53
N TYR A 58 -9.97 2.01 -5.75
CA TYR A 58 -9.16 3.09 -6.30
C TYR A 58 -10.02 4.30 -6.63
N PHE A 59 -9.52 5.50 -6.35
CA PHE A 59 -10.23 6.74 -6.53
C PHE A 59 -9.40 7.61 -7.46
N ASN A 60 -10.02 8.09 -8.54
CA ASN A 60 -9.45 9.17 -9.34
C ASN A 60 -9.73 10.47 -8.57
N LEU A 61 -8.66 11.17 -8.21
CA LEU A 61 -8.71 12.44 -7.50
C LEU A 61 -8.53 13.65 -8.41
N SER A 62 -8.27 13.42 -9.71
CA SER A 62 -8.28 14.48 -10.72
C SER A 62 -9.64 15.19 -10.69
N ASP A 63 -9.64 16.51 -10.79
CA ASP A 63 -10.86 17.34 -10.88
C ASP A 63 -11.76 17.36 -9.62
N GLY A 64 -11.16 17.55 -8.44
CA GLY A 64 -11.92 17.83 -7.21
C GLY A 64 -12.33 16.60 -6.41
N GLY A 65 -11.64 15.46 -6.60
CA GLY A 65 -11.90 14.25 -5.82
C GLY A 65 -11.58 14.39 -4.33
N VAL A 66 -10.75 15.36 -3.92
CA VAL A 66 -10.58 15.77 -2.52
C VAL A 66 -11.44 17.00 -2.26
N MET A 67 -12.48 16.84 -1.45
CA MET A 67 -13.42 17.90 -1.12
C MET A 67 -12.96 18.73 0.09
N ARG A 68 -12.23 18.10 1.03
CA ARG A 68 -11.72 18.74 2.26
C ARG A 68 -10.53 17.95 2.79
N ALA A 69 -9.53 18.65 3.31
CA ALA A 69 -8.42 18.08 4.07
C ALA A 69 -7.97 19.07 5.15
N GLU A 70 -8.46 18.92 6.38
CA GLU A 70 -8.16 19.85 7.47
C GLU A 70 -8.16 19.14 8.83
N GLY A 71 -7.20 19.47 9.70
CA GLY A 71 -7.13 18.91 11.04
C GLY A 71 -6.92 17.40 10.99
N ARG A 72 -7.95 16.60 11.27
CA ARG A 72 -7.91 15.13 11.15
C ARG A 72 -8.77 14.60 10.01
N ASP A 73 -9.52 15.47 9.36
CA ASP A 73 -10.64 15.07 8.51
C ASP A 73 -10.25 15.23 7.04
N ILE A 74 -10.48 14.17 6.27
CA ILE A 74 -10.30 14.13 4.81
C ILE A 74 -11.61 13.68 4.20
N HIS A 75 -12.19 14.49 3.32
CA HIS A 75 -13.42 14.15 2.60
C HIS A 75 -13.09 13.89 1.14
N LEU A 76 -13.43 12.70 0.66
CA LEU A 76 -13.25 12.31 -0.74
C LEU A 76 -14.61 12.18 -1.41
N ALA A 77 -14.72 12.68 -2.64
CA ALA A 77 -15.88 12.40 -3.47
C ALA A 77 -15.97 10.89 -3.72
N TRP A 78 -17.14 10.30 -3.50
CA TRP A 78 -17.38 8.93 -3.90
C TRP A 78 -17.75 8.91 -5.39
N PRO A 79 -17.10 8.08 -6.23
CA PRO A 79 -17.38 8.06 -7.67
C PRO A 79 -18.86 7.77 -7.94
N ALA A 80 -19.51 8.60 -8.76
CA ALA A 80 -20.96 8.55 -8.97
C ALA A 80 -21.42 7.27 -9.68
N ASP A 81 -20.55 6.68 -10.49
CA ASP A 81 -20.74 5.41 -11.20
C ASP A 81 -20.46 4.19 -10.33
N ARG A 82 -19.84 4.38 -9.15
CA ARG A 82 -19.51 3.30 -8.23
C ARG A 82 -20.65 3.04 -7.26
N ARG A 83 -21.18 1.81 -7.32
CA ARG A 83 -22.12 1.32 -6.33
C ARG A 83 -21.53 1.41 -4.92
N VAL A 84 -22.31 1.96 -4.01
CA VAL A 84 -22.00 1.94 -2.58
C VAL A 84 -22.21 0.51 -2.04
N PRO A 85 -21.21 -0.09 -1.37
CA PRO A 85 -21.40 -1.35 -0.67
C PRO A 85 -22.45 -1.25 0.43
N ALA A 86 -23.33 -2.25 0.54
CA ALA A 86 -24.41 -2.29 1.54
C ALA A 86 -23.94 -2.06 2.99
N ARG A 87 -22.70 -2.47 3.32
CA ARG A 87 -22.13 -2.21 4.65
C ARG A 87 -21.87 -0.73 4.92
N LEU A 88 -21.58 0.06 3.88
CA LEU A 88 -21.30 1.49 3.98
C LEU A 88 -22.58 2.35 3.91
N GLU A 89 -23.71 1.79 3.45
CA GLU A 89 -24.98 2.51 3.28
C GLU A 89 -25.57 3.02 4.61
N HIS A 90 -25.28 2.35 5.73
CA HIS A 90 -25.93 2.63 7.03
C HIS A 90 -25.22 3.69 7.88
N ALA A 91 -24.35 4.52 7.29
CA ALA A 91 -23.55 5.54 7.98
C ALA A 91 -22.73 5.00 9.17
N ALA A 92 -22.45 3.69 9.20
CA ALA A 92 -21.60 3.08 10.22
C ALA A 92 -20.15 3.55 10.03
N VAL A 93 -19.43 3.65 11.14
CA VAL A 93 -18.01 4.01 11.14
C VAL A 93 -17.18 2.75 10.95
N HIS A 94 -16.35 2.74 9.91
CA HIS A 94 -15.50 1.60 9.55
C HIS A 94 -14.03 1.97 9.65
N ALA A 95 -13.21 1.08 10.24
CA ALA A 95 -11.77 1.18 10.10
C ALA A 95 -11.37 1.06 8.63
N CYS A 96 -10.49 1.96 8.18
CA CYS A 96 -10.01 1.99 6.82
C CYS A 96 -8.63 2.65 6.71
N SER A 97 -7.99 2.41 5.58
CA SER A 97 -6.68 2.98 5.25
C SER A 97 -6.70 3.60 3.86
N LEU A 98 -6.03 4.73 3.73
CA LEU A 98 -5.84 5.48 2.50
C LEU A 98 -4.36 5.47 2.10
N LEU A 99 -4.11 5.42 0.79
CA LEU A 99 -2.79 5.64 0.19
C LEU A 99 -2.93 6.65 -0.95
N PHE A 100 -2.39 7.84 -0.74
CA PHE A 100 -2.38 8.93 -1.73
C PHE A 100 -1.14 8.84 -2.61
N ILE A 101 -1.34 8.94 -3.93
CA ILE A 101 -0.30 8.76 -4.94
C ILE A 101 -0.25 10.00 -5.83
N MET A 102 0.91 10.65 -5.82
CA MET A 102 1.27 11.73 -6.73
C MET A 102 1.95 11.16 -7.99
N PRO A 103 1.51 11.52 -9.21
CA PRO A 103 2.14 11.07 -10.46
C PRO A 103 3.62 11.46 -10.53
N GLY A 104 4.49 10.50 -10.84
CA GLY A 104 5.93 10.70 -10.99
C GLY A 104 6.72 10.80 -9.68
N ILE A 105 6.08 11.05 -8.54
CA ILE A 105 6.78 11.24 -7.26
C ILE A 105 6.90 9.93 -6.48
N GLY A 106 8.14 9.53 -6.19
CA GLY A 106 8.43 8.23 -5.57
C GLY A 106 7.78 7.99 -4.20
N PHE A 107 7.70 9.00 -3.33
CA PHE A 107 7.07 8.86 -2.01
C PHE A 107 5.54 9.04 -2.07
N ALA A 108 4.85 8.79 -0.95
CA ALA A 108 3.40 8.83 -0.85
C ALA A 108 2.96 9.21 0.57
N LEU A 109 1.67 9.49 0.75
CA LEU A 109 1.06 9.64 2.07
C LEU A 109 0.19 8.42 2.36
N ARG A 110 0.36 7.83 3.55
CA ARG A 110 -0.53 6.81 4.09
C ARG A 110 -1.32 7.42 5.24
N ALA A 111 -2.60 7.10 5.31
CA ALA A 111 -3.45 7.50 6.42
C ALA A 111 -4.26 6.29 6.90
N ASN A 112 -4.21 6.01 8.20
CA ASN A 112 -5.06 5.03 8.84
C ASN A 112 -6.05 5.75 9.73
N GLY A 113 -7.27 5.26 9.78
CA GLY A 113 -8.30 5.82 10.61
C GLY A 113 -9.64 5.18 10.37
N HIS A 114 -10.67 6.02 10.40
CA HIS A 114 -12.05 5.57 10.28
C HIS A 114 -12.80 6.39 9.25
N CYS A 115 -13.75 5.78 8.56
CA CYS A 115 -14.61 6.49 7.63
C CYS A 115 -16.08 6.13 7.80
N SER A 116 -16.92 7.04 7.33
CA SER A 116 -18.34 6.78 7.06
C SER A 116 -18.70 7.35 5.70
N LEU A 117 -19.71 6.80 5.04
CA LEU A 117 -20.23 7.38 3.82
C LEU A 117 -21.41 8.30 4.14
N ARG A 118 -21.38 9.51 3.60
CA ARG A 118 -22.53 10.42 3.58
C ARG A 118 -23.10 10.49 2.18
N GLN A 119 -24.43 10.47 2.10
CA GLN A 119 -25.15 10.69 0.85
C GLN A 119 -26.13 11.84 1.09
N ASP A 120 -26.00 12.89 0.29
CA ASP A 120 -26.88 14.05 0.32
C ASP A 120 -27.26 14.46 -1.12
N ALA A 121 -28.01 15.56 -1.27
CA ALA A 121 -28.44 16.03 -2.59
C ALA A 121 -27.28 16.42 -3.52
N ALA A 122 -26.08 16.67 -2.99
CA ALA A 122 -24.89 17.01 -3.76
C ALA A 122 -24.07 15.77 -4.18
N GLY A 123 -24.44 14.58 -3.70
CA GLY A 123 -23.82 13.30 -4.08
C GLY A 123 -23.40 12.47 -2.88
N SER A 124 -22.53 11.49 -3.14
CA SER A 124 -21.96 10.62 -2.11
C SER A 124 -20.53 11.07 -1.79
N ARG A 125 -20.17 11.13 -0.51
CA ARG A 125 -18.80 11.43 -0.06
C ARG A 125 -18.35 10.50 1.06
N LEU A 126 -17.08 10.14 1.01
CA LEU A 126 -16.39 9.42 2.07
C LEU A 126 -15.86 10.44 3.08
N GLU A 127 -16.37 10.42 4.31
CA GLU A 127 -15.85 11.22 5.42
C GLU A 127 -14.85 10.38 6.21
N PHE A 128 -13.55 10.66 6.05
CA PHE A 128 -12.46 9.97 6.73
C PHE A 128 -11.91 10.83 7.87
N ARG A 129 -11.66 10.21 9.03
CA ARG A 129 -10.99 10.79 10.18
C ARG A 129 -9.72 10.00 10.49
N ALA A 130 -8.58 10.68 10.41
CA ALA A 130 -7.26 10.10 10.61
C ALA A 130 -6.96 9.80 12.08
N ASP A 131 -6.41 8.62 12.34
CA ASP A 131 -5.72 8.29 13.60
C ASP A 131 -4.20 8.42 13.45
N ALA A 132 -3.68 8.11 12.26
CA ALA A 132 -2.27 8.26 11.93
C ALA A 132 -2.09 8.59 10.46
N LEU A 133 -1.39 9.69 10.18
CA LEU A 133 -0.87 10.10 8.88
C LEU A 133 0.64 9.93 8.89
N PHE A 134 1.20 9.40 7.80
CA PHE A 134 2.64 9.22 7.72
C PHE A 134 3.16 9.09 6.29
N LEU A 135 4.36 9.63 6.08
CA LEU A 135 5.01 9.61 4.77
C LEU A 135 5.61 8.23 4.46
N HIS A 136 5.29 7.70 3.29
CA HIS A 136 5.77 6.42 2.79
C HIS A 136 6.92 6.62 1.79
N CYS A 137 8.03 5.92 1.99
CA CYS A 137 9.23 6.05 1.16
C CYS A 137 9.07 5.43 -0.23
N SER A 138 9.94 5.83 -1.17
CA SER A 138 9.87 5.40 -2.57
C SER A 138 10.35 3.98 -2.89
N ARG A 139 10.95 3.26 -1.93
CA ARG A 139 11.63 1.98 -2.20
C ARG A 139 10.80 0.96 -2.99
N ALA A 140 9.54 0.75 -2.63
CA ALA A 140 8.68 -0.19 -3.34
C ALA A 140 8.45 0.25 -4.80
N LYS A 141 8.16 1.54 -5.04
CA LYS A 141 7.95 2.08 -6.39
C LYS A 141 9.24 2.03 -7.22
N VAL A 142 10.38 2.33 -6.61
CA VAL A 142 11.70 2.29 -7.27
C VAL A 142 12.05 0.86 -7.69
N ARG A 143 11.92 -0.12 -6.78
CA ARG A 143 12.21 -1.52 -7.12
C ARG A 143 11.28 -2.07 -8.20
N ALA A 144 10.03 -1.62 -8.22
CA ALA A 144 9.01 -2.02 -9.20
C ALA A 144 9.12 -1.34 -10.57
N GLY A 145 9.89 -0.23 -10.68
CA GLY A 145 9.77 0.65 -11.86
C GLY A 145 8.31 1.08 -12.07
N PHE A 146 7.64 1.50 -10.99
CA PHE A 146 6.19 1.70 -10.93
C PHE A 146 5.63 2.68 -11.97
N TRP A 147 6.46 3.62 -12.44
CA TRP A 147 6.07 4.65 -13.39
C TRP A 147 6.13 4.21 -14.85
N GLU A 148 6.86 3.12 -15.13
CA GLU A 148 7.05 2.64 -16.49
C GLU A 148 5.89 1.70 -16.87
N PRO A 149 5.02 2.07 -17.84
CA PRO A 149 3.93 1.19 -18.24
C PRO A 149 4.46 -0.13 -18.81
N ARG A 150 3.74 -1.22 -18.55
CA ARG A 150 4.05 -2.54 -19.11
C ARG A 150 3.25 -2.77 -20.39
N PRO A 151 3.73 -3.63 -21.30
CA PRO A 151 2.94 -4.08 -22.44
C PRO A 151 1.59 -4.65 -21.97
N PRO A 152 0.49 -4.37 -22.69
CA PRO A 152 -0.82 -4.87 -22.31
C PRO A 152 -0.84 -6.39 -22.37
N LEU A 153 -1.37 -7.02 -21.32
CA LEU A 153 -1.71 -8.44 -21.34
C LEU A 153 -3.03 -8.66 -22.08
N ALA A 154 -3.26 -9.88 -22.55
CA ALA A 154 -4.61 -10.30 -22.91
C ALA A 154 -5.52 -10.11 -21.69
N ALA A 155 -6.45 -9.15 -21.80
CA ALA A 155 -7.22 -8.70 -20.66
C ALA A 155 -8.16 -9.83 -20.19
N PRO A 156 -8.02 -10.31 -18.94
CA PRO A 156 -9.04 -11.17 -18.36
C PRO A 156 -10.35 -10.38 -18.24
N SER A 157 -11.49 -11.05 -18.32
CA SER A 157 -12.78 -10.38 -18.13
C SER A 157 -12.85 -9.76 -16.74
N VAL A 158 -13.15 -8.47 -16.65
CA VAL A 158 -13.42 -7.80 -15.36
C VAL A 158 -14.56 -8.52 -14.66
N GLY A 159 -14.41 -8.75 -13.35
CA GLY A 159 -15.35 -9.52 -12.56
C GLY A 159 -15.15 -11.04 -12.62
N ALA A 160 -14.28 -11.55 -13.51
CA ALA A 160 -13.88 -12.94 -13.44
C ALA A 160 -13.22 -13.20 -12.08
N GLU A 161 -13.71 -14.22 -11.40
CA GLU A 161 -13.31 -14.56 -10.04
C GLU A 161 -13.21 -16.06 -9.87
N GLY A 162 -12.57 -16.48 -8.79
CA GLY A 162 -12.52 -17.87 -8.39
C GLY A 162 -12.24 -17.98 -6.91
N THR A 163 -12.81 -19.01 -6.29
CA THR A 163 -12.29 -19.55 -5.03
C THR A 163 -11.14 -20.48 -5.39
N GLY A 164 -9.98 -20.36 -4.73
CA GLY A 164 -8.75 -21.07 -5.15
C GLY A 164 -8.98 -22.53 -5.57
N PRO A 165 -8.18 -23.11 -6.47
CA PRO A 165 -6.87 -22.68 -6.95
C PRO A 165 -6.93 -21.51 -7.94
N LEU A 166 -5.83 -20.76 -8.08
CA LEU A 166 -5.63 -19.72 -9.09
C LEU A 166 -5.79 -20.31 -10.50
N SER A 167 -6.54 -19.59 -11.34
CA SER A 167 -6.59 -19.85 -12.78
C SER A 167 -5.26 -19.54 -13.46
N ASP A 168 -5.10 -20.01 -14.70
CA ASP A 168 -3.92 -19.69 -15.51
C ASP A 168 -3.83 -18.18 -15.79
N ALA A 169 -4.96 -17.51 -16.04
CA ALA A 169 -5.00 -16.06 -16.21
C ALA A 169 -4.53 -15.31 -14.94
N ALA A 170 -4.94 -15.76 -13.75
CA ALA A 170 -4.50 -15.16 -12.49
C ALA A 170 -2.98 -15.36 -12.27
N GLN A 171 -2.45 -16.54 -12.60
CA GLN A 171 -1.01 -16.81 -12.51
C GLN A 171 -0.20 -15.91 -13.46
N VAL A 172 -0.66 -15.75 -14.72
CA VAL A 172 -0.04 -14.84 -15.69
C VAL A 172 -0.06 -13.39 -15.19
N PHE A 173 -1.18 -12.94 -14.63
CA PHE A 173 -1.31 -11.59 -14.11
C PHE A 173 -0.36 -11.34 -12.93
N ILE A 174 -0.25 -12.29 -11.98
CA ILE A 174 0.69 -12.20 -10.85
C ILE A 174 2.14 -12.13 -11.37
N ALA A 175 2.49 -12.98 -12.34
CA ALA A 175 3.84 -13.02 -12.92
C ALA A 175 4.23 -11.70 -13.63
N ALA A 176 3.25 -10.95 -14.14
CA ALA A 176 3.49 -9.66 -14.79
C ALA A 176 3.41 -8.46 -13.83
N SER A 177 3.06 -8.67 -12.56
CA SER A 177 2.84 -7.59 -11.59
C SER A 177 4.12 -7.25 -10.82
N PRO A 178 4.72 -6.06 -11.01
CA PRO A 178 5.87 -5.62 -10.20
C PRO A 178 5.48 -4.96 -8.88
N TYR A 179 4.20 -4.63 -8.69
CA TYR A 179 3.73 -3.86 -7.55
C TYR A 179 2.44 -4.46 -6.99
N LEU A 180 2.31 -4.44 -5.68
CA LEU A 180 1.05 -4.79 -5.02
C LEU A 180 0.79 -3.92 -3.80
N LEU A 181 -0.48 -3.78 -3.48
CA LEU A 181 -0.95 -3.23 -2.21
C LEU A 181 -1.38 -4.37 -1.31
N MET A 182 -0.82 -4.44 -0.09
CA MET A 182 -1.14 -5.45 0.91
C MET A 182 -1.96 -4.81 2.04
N LEU A 183 -3.24 -5.12 2.09
CA LEU A 183 -4.15 -4.72 3.15
C LEU A 183 -4.16 -5.80 4.25
N THR A 184 -3.95 -5.35 5.48
CA THR A 184 -3.96 -6.18 6.71
C THR A 184 -4.69 -5.44 7.82
N HIS A 185 -5.03 -6.12 8.91
CA HIS A 185 -5.56 -5.46 10.11
C HIS A 185 -4.98 -6.06 11.39
N ASN A 186 -4.95 -5.27 12.46
CA ASN A 186 -4.55 -5.76 13.78
C ASN A 186 -5.72 -6.48 14.49
N GLY A 187 -5.47 -6.99 15.71
CA GLY A 187 -6.49 -7.67 16.52
C GLY A 187 -7.67 -6.79 16.95
N THR A 188 -7.59 -5.47 16.84
CA THR A 188 -8.70 -4.53 17.11
C THR A 188 -9.43 -4.10 15.84
N GLY A 189 -9.05 -4.62 14.66
CA GLY A 189 -9.66 -4.31 13.37
C GLY A 189 -9.12 -3.05 12.68
N ALA A 190 -8.11 -2.37 13.24
CA ALA A 190 -7.47 -1.23 12.57
C ALA A 190 -6.68 -1.71 11.34
N THR A 191 -6.94 -1.12 10.18
CA THR A 191 -6.39 -1.55 8.89
C THR A 191 -5.07 -0.86 8.55
N GLU A 192 -4.34 -1.43 7.59
CA GLU A 192 -3.06 -0.93 7.08
C GLU A 192 -2.86 -1.37 5.61
N ILE A 193 -2.73 -0.42 4.66
CA ILE A 193 -2.35 -0.70 3.25
C ILE A 193 -0.86 -0.52 3.04
N SER A 194 -0.10 -1.60 2.92
CA SER A 194 1.36 -1.57 2.74
C SER A 194 1.74 -1.87 1.29
N PRO A 195 2.36 -0.91 0.57
CA PRO A 195 2.85 -1.17 -0.77
C PRO A 195 4.09 -2.07 -0.77
N ARG A 196 4.12 -3.03 -1.69
CA ARG A 196 5.26 -3.92 -1.96
C ARG A 196 5.60 -3.82 -3.45
N GLY A 197 6.87 -3.94 -3.76
CA GLY A 197 7.33 -3.85 -5.14
C GLY A 197 8.77 -4.28 -5.31
N ASP A 198 9.01 -4.85 -6.48
CA ASP A 198 10.21 -5.53 -7.00
C ASP A 198 10.03 -5.73 -8.51
N PRO A 199 11.01 -6.26 -9.27
CA PRO A 199 10.82 -6.61 -10.67
C PRO A 199 9.60 -7.51 -10.90
N ASP A 200 9.06 -7.48 -12.12
CA ASP A 200 7.88 -8.26 -12.52
C ASP A 200 8.00 -9.73 -12.06
N GLY A 201 6.95 -10.25 -11.42
CA GLY A 201 6.91 -11.64 -10.94
C GLY A 201 7.63 -11.90 -9.62
N PHE A 202 7.88 -10.86 -8.81
CA PHE A 202 8.56 -11.02 -7.52
C PHE A 202 7.79 -11.83 -6.47
N VAL A 203 6.48 -11.99 -6.65
CA VAL A 203 5.67 -12.91 -5.84
C VAL A 203 5.77 -14.29 -6.45
N CYS A 204 6.36 -15.22 -5.71
CA CYS A 204 6.49 -16.60 -6.16
C CYS A 204 5.15 -17.33 -5.97
N ILE A 205 4.65 -17.90 -7.06
CA ILE A 205 3.52 -18.83 -7.04
C ILE A 205 4.11 -20.20 -6.69
N TRP A 206 4.05 -20.57 -5.41
CA TRP A 206 4.60 -21.85 -4.94
C TRP A 206 3.79 -23.02 -5.46
N ASP A 207 2.46 -22.86 -5.44
CA ASP A 207 1.50 -23.71 -6.12
C ASP A 207 0.24 -22.86 -6.42
N ARG A 208 -0.78 -23.44 -7.06
CA ARG A 208 -2.00 -22.68 -7.44
C ARG A 208 -2.83 -22.21 -6.24
N ARG A 209 -2.51 -22.58 -5.01
CA ARG A 209 -3.17 -22.14 -3.77
C ARG A 209 -2.23 -21.35 -2.84
N THR A 210 -0.94 -21.32 -3.12
CA THR A 210 0.06 -20.75 -2.21
C THR A 210 0.91 -19.71 -2.91
N LEU A 211 0.94 -18.50 -2.35
CA LEU A 211 1.83 -17.42 -2.78
C LEU A 211 2.90 -17.15 -1.72
N LEU A 212 4.12 -16.84 -2.15
CA LEU A 212 5.22 -16.39 -1.31
C LEU A 212 5.56 -14.93 -1.64
N ILE A 213 5.40 -14.04 -0.66
CA ILE A 213 5.66 -12.61 -0.80
C ILE A 213 6.89 -12.24 0.05
N PRO A 214 7.97 -11.70 -0.53
CA PRO A 214 9.18 -11.37 0.23
C PRO A 214 8.99 -10.11 1.09
N GLU A 215 9.48 -10.14 2.33
CA GLU A 215 9.71 -8.92 3.10
C GLU A 215 11.07 -8.32 2.72
N ARG A 216 11.05 -7.25 1.93
CA ARG A 216 12.26 -6.49 1.56
C ARG A 216 12.66 -5.48 2.64
N PRO A 217 13.94 -5.06 2.68
CA PRO A 217 14.40 -4.02 3.60
C PRO A 217 13.47 -2.80 3.61
N GLY A 218 12.97 -2.49 4.80
CA GLY A 218 11.91 -1.52 5.06
C GLY A 218 12.28 -0.53 6.18
N ASN A 219 11.27 0.09 6.79
CA ASN A 219 11.44 0.98 7.95
C ASN A 219 11.52 0.23 9.29
N LYS A 220 11.56 -1.11 9.23
CA LYS A 220 11.60 -2.03 10.38
C LYS A 220 10.37 -2.02 11.30
N VAL A 221 9.38 -1.16 11.05
CA VAL A 221 8.12 -1.11 11.83
C VAL A 221 7.40 -2.46 11.75
N ALA A 222 7.40 -3.10 10.58
CA ALA A 222 6.83 -4.43 10.36
C ALA A 222 5.33 -4.51 10.76
N CYS A 223 4.56 -3.46 10.43
CA CYS A 223 3.14 -3.35 10.79
C CYS A 223 2.32 -4.51 10.18
N SER A 224 2.38 -4.70 8.86
CA SER A 224 1.68 -5.80 8.19
C SER A 224 2.07 -7.19 8.72
N LEU A 225 3.34 -7.39 9.07
CA LEU A 225 3.79 -8.67 9.64
C LEU A 225 3.21 -8.89 11.05
N SER A 226 3.18 -7.84 11.87
CA SER A 226 2.58 -7.89 13.21
C SER A 226 1.07 -8.13 13.14
N ASN A 227 0.40 -7.55 12.14
CA ASN A 227 -1.00 -7.77 11.83
C ASN A 227 -1.27 -9.22 11.41
N ILE A 228 -0.45 -9.78 10.51
CA ILE A 228 -0.56 -11.19 10.08
C ILE A 228 -0.43 -12.14 11.27
N LEU A 229 0.51 -11.89 12.19
CA LEU A 229 0.64 -12.69 13.42
C LEU A 229 -0.59 -12.63 14.33
N SER A 230 -1.41 -11.58 14.22
CA SER A 230 -2.57 -11.36 15.08
C SER A 230 -3.89 -11.82 14.46
N ALA A 231 -4.05 -11.69 13.13
CA ALA A 231 -5.32 -11.89 12.45
C ALA A 231 -5.27 -12.78 11.21
N GLU A 232 -4.08 -13.11 10.70
CA GLU A 232 -3.79 -13.90 9.48
C GLU A 232 -4.41 -13.38 8.17
N ALA A 233 -5.48 -12.59 8.20
CA ALA A 233 -6.20 -12.12 7.03
C ALA A 233 -5.38 -11.10 6.22
N VAL A 234 -5.29 -11.35 4.91
CA VAL A 234 -4.58 -10.50 3.95
C VAL A 234 -5.43 -10.35 2.70
N THR A 235 -5.54 -9.11 2.21
CA THR A 235 -6.01 -8.80 0.85
C THR A 235 -4.87 -8.17 0.07
N LEU A 236 -4.56 -8.73 -1.08
CA LEU A 236 -3.57 -8.21 -2.02
C LEU A 236 -4.30 -7.59 -3.21
N SER A 237 -3.83 -6.45 -3.70
CA SER A 237 -4.17 -5.95 -5.03
C SER A 237 -2.91 -5.86 -5.87
N PHE A 238 -2.78 -6.77 -6.84
CA PHE A 238 -1.68 -6.81 -7.79
C PHE A 238 -1.92 -5.78 -8.89
N LEU A 239 -0.90 -4.98 -9.19
CA LEU A 239 -0.96 -3.90 -10.16
C LEU A 239 0.13 -4.07 -11.22
N ILE A 240 -0.30 -3.91 -12.46
CA ILE A 240 0.57 -3.81 -13.63
C ILE A 240 0.52 -2.35 -14.07
N PRO A 241 1.64 -1.61 -14.04
CA PRO A 241 1.69 -0.24 -14.54
C PRO A 241 1.08 -0.11 -15.95
N GLY A 242 0.10 0.78 -16.11
CA GLY A 242 -0.62 1.01 -17.37
C GLY A 242 -1.87 0.15 -17.57
N SER A 243 -2.14 -0.81 -16.68
CA SER A 243 -3.35 -1.63 -16.73
C SER A 243 -4.55 -0.93 -16.09
N SER A 244 -5.73 -1.04 -16.72
CA SER A 244 -7.02 -0.66 -16.14
C SER A 244 -7.67 -1.80 -15.33
N ILE A 245 -6.95 -2.89 -15.11
CA ILE A 245 -7.35 -4.05 -14.33
C ILE A 245 -6.32 -4.29 -13.24
N ALA A 246 -6.79 -4.60 -12.04
CA ALA A 246 -6.03 -5.15 -10.93
C ALA A 246 -6.49 -6.58 -10.66
N LEU A 247 -5.63 -7.40 -10.06
CA LEU A 247 -6.03 -8.71 -9.52
C LEU A 247 -6.07 -8.62 -8.00
N SER A 248 -7.27 -8.71 -7.43
CA SER A 248 -7.46 -8.90 -5.99
C SER A 248 -7.25 -10.36 -5.62
N VAL A 249 -6.48 -10.62 -4.57
CA VAL A 249 -6.28 -11.96 -3.99
C VAL A 249 -6.48 -11.87 -2.49
N VAL A 250 -7.42 -12.64 -1.95
CA VAL A 250 -7.73 -12.69 -0.52
C VAL A 250 -7.38 -14.07 0.03
N GLY A 251 -6.82 -14.09 1.23
CA GLY A 251 -6.48 -15.32 1.89
C GLY A 251 -5.97 -15.17 3.32
N ARG A 252 -5.46 -16.29 3.85
CA ARG A 252 -4.82 -16.34 5.17
C ARG A 252 -3.33 -16.51 5.03
N ALA A 253 -2.60 -15.71 5.79
CA ALA A 253 -1.17 -15.62 5.71
C ALA A 253 -0.51 -16.09 7.00
N GLN A 254 0.68 -16.66 6.83
CA GLN A 254 1.61 -16.93 7.90
C GLN A 254 2.98 -16.38 7.51
N LEU A 255 3.86 -16.26 8.49
CA LEU A 255 5.22 -15.77 8.27
C LEU A 255 6.22 -16.92 8.37
N THR A 256 7.20 -16.94 7.48
CA THR A 256 8.25 -17.96 7.46
C THR A 256 9.64 -17.34 7.37
N ALA A 257 10.61 -18.01 7.97
CA ALA A 257 12.04 -17.80 7.76
C ALA A 257 12.73 -19.08 7.25
N ASP A 258 11.98 -19.96 6.57
CA ASP A 258 12.49 -21.21 6.03
C ASP A 258 13.38 -20.93 4.81
N PRO A 259 14.68 -21.27 4.84
CA PRO A 259 15.57 -21.03 3.70
C PRO A 259 15.06 -21.63 2.38
N ALA A 260 14.36 -22.78 2.41
CA ALA A 260 13.83 -23.40 1.20
C ALA A 260 12.71 -22.57 0.56
N LEU A 261 11.89 -21.90 1.36
CA LEU A 261 10.83 -20.99 0.88
C LEU A 261 11.36 -19.60 0.54
N LEU A 262 12.49 -19.18 1.12
CA LEU A 262 13.11 -17.90 0.82
C LEU A 262 13.97 -17.95 -0.46
N GLN A 263 14.52 -19.12 -0.80
CA GLN A 263 15.41 -19.30 -1.95
C GLN A 263 14.82 -18.80 -3.29
N PRO A 264 13.55 -19.09 -3.64
CA PRO A 264 12.94 -18.60 -4.88
C PRO A 264 12.75 -17.08 -4.91
N LEU A 265 12.83 -16.42 -3.75
CA LEU A 265 12.60 -14.98 -3.61
C LEU A 265 13.90 -14.15 -3.67
N ALA A 266 15.04 -14.80 -3.97
CA ALA A 266 16.34 -14.16 -4.05
C ALA A 266 16.37 -13.12 -5.16
N ILE A 267 16.93 -11.93 -4.88
CA ILE A 267 17.28 -10.95 -5.92
C ILE A 267 18.75 -10.62 -5.78
N LYS A 268 19.51 -10.70 -6.88
CA LYS A 268 20.96 -10.46 -6.91
C LYS A 268 21.71 -11.28 -5.84
N GLY A 269 21.30 -12.54 -5.66
CA GLY A 269 21.87 -13.46 -4.66
C GLY A 269 21.52 -13.15 -3.20
N LYS A 270 20.66 -12.15 -2.92
CA LYS A 270 20.23 -11.80 -1.57
C LYS A 270 18.85 -12.36 -1.27
N LEU A 271 18.77 -13.20 -0.23
CA LEU A 271 17.51 -13.72 0.29
C LEU A 271 16.79 -12.68 1.15
N PRO A 272 15.45 -12.60 1.09
CA PRO A 272 14.70 -11.91 2.13
C PRO A 272 14.87 -12.65 3.47
N VAL A 273 14.79 -11.93 4.59
CA VAL A 273 14.91 -12.53 5.93
C VAL A 273 13.61 -13.23 6.36
N VAL A 274 12.48 -12.72 5.87
CA VAL A 274 11.13 -13.23 6.16
C VAL A 274 10.33 -13.22 4.86
N ALA A 275 9.44 -14.20 4.70
CA ALA A 275 8.41 -14.16 3.67
C ALA A 275 7.02 -14.37 4.29
N THR A 276 6.03 -13.79 3.63
CA THR A 276 4.62 -14.09 3.88
C THR A 276 4.21 -15.25 2.99
N VAL A 277 3.71 -16.33 3.59
CA VAL A 277 3.09 -17.47 2.92
C VAL A 277 1.58 -17.24 2.94
N LEU A 278 0.99 -16.93 1.79
CA LEU A 278 -0.44 -16.68 1.65
C LEU A 278 -1.14 -17.91 1.05
N GLN A 279 -2.09 -18.46 1.79
CA GLN A 279 -3.05 -19.45 1.30
C GLN A 279 -4.23 -18.72 0.64
N VAL A 280 -4.38 -18.89 -0.67
CA VAL A 280 -5.39 -18.21 -1.50
C VAL A 280 -6.77 -18.81 -1.23
N GLU A 281 -7.69 -17.97 -0.74
CA GLU A 281 -9.10 -18.32 -0.56
C GLU A 281 -9.92 -17.93 -1.79
N ARG A 282 -9.74 -16.70 -2.27
CA ARG A 282 -10.39 -16.20 -3.48
C ARG A 282 -9.51 -15.22 -4.24
N TYR A 283 -9.80 -15.05 -5.53
CA TYR A 283 -9.25 -13.99 -6.35
C TYR A 283 -10.33 -13.41 -7.26
N ARG A 284 -10.14 -12.15 -7.67
CA ARG A 284 -11.06 -11.43 -8.57
C ARG A 284 -10.29 -10.42 -9.41
N PHE A 285 -10.58 -10.35 -10.70
CA PHE A 285 -10.13 -9.24 -11.55
C PHE A 285 -11.04 -8.03 -11.34
N VAL A 286 -10.46 -6.94 -10.87
CA VAL A 286 -11.18 -5.72 -10.47
C VAL A 286 -10.79 -4.61 -11.44
N SER A 287 -11.77 -3.81 -11.85
CA SER A 287 -11.47 -2.57 -12.59
C SER A 287 -10.66 -1.63 -11.71
N CYS A 288 -9.61 -1.04 -12.27
CA CYS A 288 -8.88 0.07 -11.67
C CYS A 288 -8.61 1.15 -12.71
N SER A 289 -9.56 1.39 -13.62
CA SER A 289 -9.46 2.42 -14.66
C SER A 289 -9.18 3.80 -14.08
N GLU A 290 -9.61 4.04 -12.84
CA GLU A 290 -9.37 5.28 -12.08
C GLU A 290 -7.87 5.59 -11.96
N LEU A 291 -7.00 4.59 -11.89
CA LEU A 291 -5.54 4.79 -11.84
C LEU A 291 -4.97 5.26 -13.18
N VAL A 292 -5.53 4.75 -14.29
CA VAL A 292 -5.14 5.13 -15.65
C VAL A 292 -5.67 6.53 -15.97
N GLU A 293 -6.95 6.78 -15.66
CA GLU A 293 -7.62 8.07 -15.83
C GLU A 293 -6.96 9.18 -15.00
N ALA A 294 -6.53 8.85 -13.77
CA ALA A 294 -5.70 9.71 -12.92
C ALA A 294 -4.31 10.06 -13.50
N GLY A 295 -3.94 9.45 -14.63
CA GLY A 295 -2.67 9.73 -15.31
C GLY A 295 -1.43 9.20 -14.59
N LEU A 296 -1.54 8.20 -13.70
CA LEU A 296 -0.35 7.72 -12.97
C LEU A 296 0.79 7.27 -13.90
N TRP A 297 0.45 6.73 -15.08
CA TRP A 297 1.42 6.20 -16.05
C TRP A 297 1.52 7.01 -17.34
N ARG A 298 1.04 8.26 -17.34
CA ARG A 298 1.27 9.23 -18.42
C ARG A 298 2.39 10.17 -17.99
N LYS A 299 3.50 10.19 -18.74
CA LYS A 299 4.67 10.99 -18.38
C LYS A 299 4.36 12.48 -18.36
N GLU A 300 3.44 12.91 -19.21
CA GLU A 300 3.01 14.30 -19.37
C GLU A 300 2.26 14.83 -18.15
N THR A 301 1.70 13.95 -17.32
CA THR A 301 1.00 14.31 -16.07
C THR A 301 1.89 14.18 -14.85
N HIS A 302 3.16 13.78 -15.00
CA HIS A 302 4.08 13.63 -13.87
C HIS A 302 4.53 14.98 -13.33
N ILE A 303 4.51 15.11 -12.01
CA ILE A 303 5.03 16.28 -11.32
C ILE A 303 6.56 16.27 -11.46
N ASN A 304 7.14 17.42 -11.77
CA ASN A 304 8.58 17.57 -11.74
C ASN A 304 9.05 17.49 -10.28
N GLU A 305 9.95 16.56 -9.96
CA GLU A 305 10.46 16.38 -8.58
C GLU A 305 11.06 17.67 -7.99
N ARG A 306 11.54 18.59 -8.83
CA ARG A 306 12.08 19.90 -8.41
C ARG A 306 11.02 20.85 -7.85
N ASP A 307 9.76 20.66 -8.22
CA ASP A 307 8.64 21.47 -7.74
C ASP A 307 8.13 20.98 -6.38
N MET A 308 8.67 19.86 -5.88
CA MET A 308 8.32 19.28 -4.59
C MET A 308 9.45 19.44 -3.57
N PRO A 309 9.13 19.70 -2.29
CA PRO A 309 10.13 19.58 -1.22
C PRO A 309 10.72 18.16 -1.20
N SER A 310 12.02 18.04 -0.95
CA SER A 310 12.65 16.72 -0.88
C SER A 310 12.01 15.84 0.21
N PHE A 311 11.89 14.53 -0.05
CA PHE A 311 11.36 13.57 0.93
C PHE A 311 12.05 13.68 2.29
N ALA A 312 13.37 13.92 2.31
CA ALA A 312 14.13 14.05 3.54
C ALA A 312 13.68 15.27 4.36
N LYS A 313 13.46 16.42 3.71
CA LYS A 313 12.94 17.62 4.37
C LYS A 313 11.53 17.39 4.90
N MET A 314 10.63 16.91 4.06
CA MET A 314 9.24 16.64 4.44
C MET A 314 9.16 15.68 5.62
N LEU A 315 9.88 14.56 5.56
CA LEU A 315 9.90 13.57 6.64
C LEU A 315 10.49 14.13 7.94
N SER A 316 11.56 14.92 7.84
CA SER A 316 12.23 15.52 8.98
C SER A 316 11.32 16.48 9.75
N GLU A 317 10.66 17.36 9.02
CA GLU A 317 9.74 18.35 9.59
C GLU A 317 8.39 17.73 9.98
N HIS A 318 7.91 16.70 9.27
CA HIS A 318 6.75 15.91 9.69
C HIS A 318 6.96 15.22 11.04
N MET A 319 8.20 14.77 11.33
CA MET A 319 8.53 14.13 12.61
C MET A 319 8.82 15.11 13.74
N ASN A 320 9.37 16.29 13.44
CA ASN A 320 9.97 17.18 14.45
C ASN A 320 9.42 18.61 14.42
N GLY A 321 8.45 18.90 13.55
CA GLY A 321 7.96 20.24 13.24
C GLY A 321 8.92 21.06 12.37
N LYS A 322 8.45 22.19 11.85
CA LYS A 322 9.22 23.11 10.97
C LYS A 322 10.28 23.97 11.67
N GLY A 323 10.41 23.81 12.99
CA GLY A 323 11.36 24.56 13.82
C GLY A 323 12.82 24.21 13.51
N MET A 324 13.74 24.81 14.28
CA MET A 324 15.18 24.55 14.12
C MET A 324 15.53 23.05 14.11
N LEU A 325 14.83 22.25 14.92
CA LEU A 325 15.06 20.81 15.01
C LEU A 325 14.75 20.06 13.70
N GLY A 326 13.63 20.36 13.03
CA GLY A 326 13.27 19.74 11.75
C GLY A 326 14.25 20.11 10.63
N LYS A 327 14.70 21.36 10.60
CA LYS A 327 15.72 21.82 9.65
C LYS A 327 17.07 21.14 9.91
N ALA A 328 17.52 21.10 11.16
CA ALA A 328 18.80 20.50 11.53
C ALA A 328 18.86 18.99 11.23
N THR A 329 17.73 18.27 11.37
CA THR A 329 17.68 16.82 11.14
C THR A 329 17.55 16.43 9.66
N THR A 330 17.26 17.38 8.76
CA THR A 330 17.05 17.11 7.33
C THR A 330 18.27 16.45 6.66
N LEU A 331 19.49 16.91 6.96
CA LEU A 331 20.71 16.35 6.36
C LEU A 331 20.94 14.90 6.77
N VAL A 332 20.70 14.59 8.05
CA VAL A 332 20.83 13.23 8.60
C VAL A 332 19.79 12.31 7.97
N VAL A 333 18.52 12.75 7.94
CA VAL A 333 17.45 12.01 7.26
C VAL A 333 17.80 11.80 5.78
N GLY A 334 18.32 12.81 5.10
CA GLY A 334 18.75 12.72 3.71
C GLY A 334 19.86 11.70 3.47
N ALA A 335 20.85 11.62 4.37
CA ALA A 335 21.89 10.60 4.29
C ALA A 335 21.32 9.18 4.43
N VAL A 336 20.40 8.98 5.38
CA VAL A 336 19.71 7.70 5.57
C VAL A 336 18.87 7.33 4.35
N VAL A 337 18.10 8.27 3.81
CA VAL A 337 17.27 8.05 2.61
C VAL A 337 18.13 7.64 1.41
N ARG A 338 19.26 8.34 1.18
CA ARG A 338 20.19 7.97 0.09
C ARG A 338 20.81 6.60 0.31
N HIS A 339 21.25 6.30 1.53
CA HIS A 339 21.78 4.99 1.88
C HIS A 339 20.75 3.88 1.61
N ASP A 340 19.50 4.07 2.04
CA ASP A 340 18.41 3.11 1.84
C ASP A 340 18.08 2.89 0.36
N LEU A 341 18.12 3.95 -0.46
CA LEU A 341 17.89 3.85 -1.92
C LEU A 341 19.04 3.18 -2.67
N ASN A 342 20.27 3.25 -2.14
CA ASN A 342 21.41 2.52 -2.68
C ASN A 342 21.45 1.06 -2.20
N ASN A 343 20.66 0.69 -1.18
CA ASN A 343 20.65 -0.63 -0.55
C ASN A 343 19.22 -1.21 -0.50
N LEU A 344 18.62 -1.37 -1.67
CA LEU A 344 17.23 -1.81 -1.81
C LEU A 344 16.95 -3.28 -1.42
N TYR A 345 17.99 -4.11 -1.36
CA TYR A 345 17.94 -5.57 -1.15
C TYR A 345 18.91 -6.03 -0.07
#